data_AF-A0A2K2AEE8-F1
#
_entry.id   AF-A0A2K2AEE8-F1
#
_cell.length_a   1.000
_cell.length_b   1.000
_cell.length_c   1.000
_cell.angle_alpha   90.00
_cell.angle_beta   90.00
_cell.angle_gamma   90.00
#
_symmetry.space_group_name_H-M   'P 1'
#
loop_
_entity.id
_entity.type
_entity.pdbx_description
1 polymer ?
#
loop_
_entity_poly.entity_id
_entity_poly.type
_entity_poly.pdbx_seq_one_letter_code
_entity_poly.pdbx_strand_id
1 'polypeptide(L)'
;MVFTPSLMFASLAKTVTLEDIISWWFMPVNIGLTFLIGGILGWILVKILRPKPYLEGLVIATCSSGNLGNLLLIIVPAICTEDGSPFGDSSICTSVGLSYASFSMALGGFFIWTYTFHLIRTSAAKLKALQAVVEVSKAPNNDLDASQETHLLIGQDQENVAIVVASSKSAEDTESRAIVSQESEHGKGNVSSWTKLIGFLHQILEELLAPPTLAAILGFIFGATTFLRNLIIGSEAPLRVIQDSIKLLGDGTIPCITLILGGNLTEGLRASKIKSWIVVGVICVRYIILPAIGMWVVKAAGHLGFLPSDPLFHYVLMIQYTLPPAMNIGTMTQLFNVGQEECSVLFLWTYLVAALALTAWSTIFMWILS
;
A
#
# COMPACT_ATOMS: atom_id res chain seq x y z
N MET A 1 9.31 -12.59 -8.45
CA MET A 1 7.84 -12.56 -8.55
C MET A 1 7.13 -13.86 -8.13
N VAL A 2 7.82 -15.01 -7.99
CA VAL A 2 7.17 -16.30 -7.60
C VAL A 2 7.05 -16.47 -6.07
N PHE A 3 8.00 -15.94 -5.30
CA PHE A 3 8.14 -16.11 -3.86
C PHE A 3 6.90 -15.62 -3.07
N THR A 4 6.47 -14.37 -3.24
CA THR A 4 5.30 -13.83 -2.51
C THR A 4 4.00 -14.59 -2.81
N PRO A 5 3.62 -14.87 -4.07
CA PRO A 5 2.50 -15.75 -4.37
C PRO A 5 2.60 -17.13 -3.70
N SER A 6 3.78 -17.76 -3.74
CA SER A 6 4.00 -19.07 -3.10
C SER A 6 3.80 -19.03 -1.59
N LEU A 7 4.31 -18.00 -0.91
CA LEU A 7 4.10 -17.80 0.52
C LEU A 7 2.61 -17.63 0.87
N MET A 8 1.87 -16.83 0.08
CA MET A 8 0.44 -16.61 0.29
C MET A 8 -0.36 -17.90 0.13
N PHE A 9 -0.13 -18.63 -0.95
CA PHE A 9 -0.81 -19.90 -1.22
C PHE A 9 -0.51 -20.93 -0.13
N ALA A 10 0.77 -21.19 0.16
CA ALA A 10 1.19 -22.23 1.10
C ALA A 10 0.69 -21.96 2.52
N SER A 11 0.68 -20.69 2.93
CA SER A 11 0.21 -20.29 4.27
C SER A 11 -1.30 -20.50 4.37
N LEU A 12 -2.09 -19.92 3.46
CA LEU A 12 -3.54 -20.03 3.49
C LEU A 12 -4.05 -21.46 3.37
N ALA A 13 -3.52 -22.23 2.41
CA ALA A 13 -3.97 -23.60 2.18
C ALA A 13 -3.72 -24.49 3.41
N LYS A 14 -2.64 -24.22 4.16
CA LYS A 14 -2.26 -25.00 5.33
C LYS A 14 -3.04 -24.59 6.59
N THR A 15 -3.20 -23.27 6.82
CA THR A 15 -3.56 -22.74 8.14
C THR A 15 -5.01 -22.27 8.29
N VAL A 16 -5.78 -22.09 7.21
CA VAL A 16 -7.13 -21.48 7.28
C VAL A 16 -8.20 -22.43 6.75
N THR A 17 -9.24 -22.66 7.55
CA THR A 17 -10.43 -23.43 7.17
C THR A 17 -11.67 -22.52 7.00
N LEU A 18 -12.75 -23.06 6.42
CA LEU A 18 -14.01 -22.30 6.23
C LEU A 18 -14.61 -21.81 7.56
N GLU A 19 -14.57 -22.64 8.59
CA GLU A 19 -15.11 -22.29 9.93
C GLU A 19 -14.33 -21.14 10.56
N ASP A 20 -13.00 -21.16 10.41
CA ASP A 20 -12.12 -20.10 10.87
C ASP A 20 -12.46 -18.75 10.23
N ILE A 21 -12.74 -18.73 8.92
CA ILE A 21 -13.06 -17.50 8.18
C ILE A 21 -14.34 -16.85 8.70
N ILE A 22 -15.34 -17.67 9.02
CA ILE A 22 -16.61 -17.19 9.59
C ILE A 22 -16.37 -16.66 11.00
N SER A 23 -15.57 -17.37 11.81
CA SER A 23 -15.23 -16.96 13.17
C SER A 23 -14.42 -15.66 13.20
N TRP A 24 -13.53 -15.45 12.23
CA TRP A 24 -12.59 -14.33 12.19
C TRP A 24 -13.01 -13.21 11.22
N TRP A 25 -14.30 -13.12 10.89
CA TRP A 25 -14.84 -12.17 9.90
C TRP A 25 -14.49 -10.70 10.19
N PHE A 26 -14.28 -10.34 11.46
CA PHE A 26 -13.90 -8.99 11.87
C PHE A 26 -12.46 -8.65 11.46
N MET A 27 -11.57 -9.63 11.25
CA MET A 27 -10.18 -9.38 10.86
C MET A 27 -10.06 -8.66 9.49
N PRO A 28 -10.75 -9.10 8.41
CA PRO A 28 -10.85 -8.31 7.18
C PRO A 28 -11.32 -6.88 7.39
N VAL A 29 -12.31 -6.67 8.26
CA VAL A 29 -12.83 -5.34 8.58
C VAL A 29 -11.78 -4.50 9.30
N ASN A 30 -11.09 -5.07 10.29
CA ASN A 30 -10.05 -4.39 11.04
C ASN A 30 -8.85 -3.98 10.15
N ILE A 31 -8.43 -4.87 9.25
CA ILE A 31 -7.38 -4.56 8.26
C ILE A 31 -7.87 -3.45 7.33
N GLY A 32 -9.11 -3.53 6.83
CA GLY A 32 -9.71 -2.46 6.02
C GLY A 32 -9.74 -1.10 6.75
N LEU A 33 -10.08 -1.09 8.03
CA LEU A 33 -10.04 0.11 8.87
C LEU A 33 -8.62 0.64 9.05
N THR A 34 -7.63 -0.23 9.23
CA THR A 34 -6.22 0.15 9.32
C THR A 34 -5.78 0.89 8.05
N PHE A 35 -6.13 0.35 6.88
CA PHE A 35 -5.84 0.98 5.58
C PHE A 35 -6.58 2.31 5.41
N LEU A 36 -7.86 2.38 5.77
CA LEU A 36 -8.68 3.58 5.67
C LEU A 36 -8.13 4.69 6.57
N ILE A 37 -7.94 4.41 7.85
CA ILE A 37 -7.49 5.36 8.87
C ILE A 37 -6.06 5.81 8.56
N GLY A 38 -5.16 4.87 8.28
CA GLY A 38 -3.79 5.19 7.91
C GLY A 38 -3.69 5.96 6.58
N GLY A 39 -4.58 5.68 5.64
CA GLY A 39 -4.71 6.41 4.37
C GLY A 39 -5.18 7.85 4.57
N ILE A 40 -6.20 8.06 5.41
CA ILE A 40 -6.70 9.41 5.78
C ILE A 40 -5.60 10.19 6.49
N LEU A 41 -4.94 9.59 7.49
CA LEU A 41 -3.84 10.23 8.22
C LEU A 41 -2.66 10.57 7.30
N GLY A 42 -2.30 9.65 6.39
CA GLY A 42 -1.29 9.90 5.36
C GLY A 42 -1.67 11.03 4.42
N TRP A 43 -2.94 11.11 4.02
CA TRP A 43 -3.44 12.21 3.17
C TRP A 43 -3.39 13.55 3.89
N ILE A 44 -3.79 13.60 5.18
CA ILE A 44 -3.65 14.79 6.03
C ILE A 44 -2.17 15.21 6.10
N LEU A 45 -1.26 14.24 6.33
CA LEU A 45 0.17 14.50 6.39
C LEU A 45 0.71 15.09 5.09
N VAL A 46 0.29 14.56 3.94
CA VAL A 46 0.63 15.10 2.61
C VAL A 46 0.14 16.54 2.46
N LYS A 47 -1.08 16.86 2.91
CA LYS A 47 -1.62 18.23 2.85
C LYS A 47 -0.84 19.22 3.71
N ILE A 48 -0.38 18.80 4.89
CA ILE A 48 0.38 19.63 5.82
C ILE A 48 1.81 19.84 5.30
N LEU A 49 2.52 18.77 4.94
CA LEU A 49 3.95 18.82 4.63
C LEU A 49 4.28 19.10 3.16
N ARG A 50 3.28 18.97 2.28
CA ARG A 50 3.37 19.22 0.83
C ARG A 50 4.65 18.61 0.22
N PRO A 51 4.78 17.27 0.19
CA PRO A 51 5.86 16.60 -0.51
C PRO A 51 5.78 16.85 -2.02
N LYS A 52 6.79 16.42 -2.78
CA LYS A 52 6.73 16.47 -4.25
C LYS A 52 5.55 15.62 -4.76
N PRO A 53 4.87 15.99 -5.87
CA PRO A 53 3.66 15.30 -6.33
C PRO A 53 3.81 13.80 -6.57
N TYR A 54 4.99 13.35 -7.00
CA TYR A 54 5.29 11.92 -7.21
C TYR A 54 5.56 11.15 -5.91
N LEU A 55 5.70 11.83 -4.76
CA LEU A 55 5.92 11.22 -3.45
C LEU A 55 4.65 11.13 -2.60
N GLU A 56 3.56 11.81 -3.00
CA GLU A 56 2.30 11.81 -2.25
C GLU A 56 1.76 10.39 -2.03
N GLY A 57 1.71 9.58 -3.10
CA GLY A 57 1.23 8.21 -3.00
C GLY A 57 2.14 7.32 -2.16
N LEU A 58 3.46 7.56 -2.19
CA LEU A 58 4.42 6.84 -1.34
C LEU A 58 4.20 7.15 0.14
N VAL A 59 4.00 8.43 0.52
CA VAL A 59 3.75 8.81 1.91
C VAL A 59 2.43 8.22 2.41
N ILE A 60 1.36 8.28 1.60
CA ILE A 60 0.06 7.70 1.95
C ILE A 60 0.17 6.18 2.11
N ALA A 61 0.79 5.49 1.15
CA ALA A 61 1.05 4.05 1.21
C ALA A 61 1.85 3.64 2.46
N THR A 62 2.88 4.42 2.78
CA THR A 62 3.74 4.20 3.95
C THR A 62 2.98 4.45 5.25
N CYS A 63 1.90 5.21 5.27
CA CYS A 63 1.02 5.40 6.44
C CYS A 63 -0.10 4.36 6.54
N SER A 64 -0.66 3.89 5.42
CA SER A 64 -1.78 2.94 5.40
C SER A 64 -1.38 1.47 5.54
N SER A 65 -0.33 1.06 4.83
CA SER A 65 -0.07 -0.36 4.56
C SER A 65 0.98 -0.95 5.49
N GLY A 66 0.57 -1.64 6.56
CA GLY A 66 1.48 -2.27 7.53
C GLY A 66 2.06 -3.60 7.04
N ASN A 67 3.20 -4.02 7.60
CA ASN A 67 3.84 -5.29 7.29
C ASN A 67 3.16 -6.48 7.99
N LEU A 68 1.91 -6.76 7.57
CA LEU A 68 1.04 -7.81 8.10
C LEU A 68 1.52 -9.24 7.79
N GLY A 69 2.52 -9.38 6.93
CA GLY A 69 3.10 -10.67 6.58
C GLY A 69 4.29 -11.01 7.45
N ASN A 70 5.47 -10.65 6.96
CA ASN A 70 6.74 -11.13 7.49
C ASN A 70 6.90 -10.88 8.98
N LEU A 71 6.54 -9.68 9.48
CA LEU A 71 6.73 -9.36 10.89
C LEU A 71 5.69 -10.01 11.79
N LEU A 72 4.43 -10.10 11.35
CA LEU A 72 3.39 -10.72 12.16
C LEU A 72 3.64 -12.23 12.33
N LEU A 73 4.11 -12.89 11.27
CA LEU A 73 4.53 -14.31 11.31
C LEU A 73 5.74 -14.58 12.21
N ILE A 74 6.53 -13.55 12.54
CA ILE A 74 7.68 -13.66 13.46
C ILE A 74 7.27 -13.32 14.89
N ILE A 75 6.55 -12.20 15.07
CA ILE A 75 6.21 -11.67 16.40
C ILE A 75 5.21 -12.55 17.13
N VAL A 76 4.17 -13.04 16.45
CA VAL A 76 3.10 -13.81 17.13
C VAL A 76 3.63 -15.12 17.72
N PRO A 77 4.35 -15.98 16.96
CA PRO A 77 4.99 -17.16 17.54
C PRO A 77 5.98 -16.85 18.66
N ALA A 78 6.80 -15.80 18.49
CA ALA A 78 7.82 -15.44 19.49
C ALA A 78 7.18 -15.10 20.85
N ILE A 79 6.05 -14.40 20.85
CA ILE A 79 5.32 -14.06 22.09
C ILE A 79 4.66 -15.29 22.71
N CYS A 80 4.16 -16.22 21.89
CA CYS A 80 3.62 -17.48 22.38
C CYS A 80 4.67 -18.39 23.04
N THR A 81 5.95 -18.26 22.68
CA THR A 81 7.06 -19.01 23.28
C THR A 81 7.70 -18.33 24.48
N GLU A 82 7.31 -17.09 24.77
CA GLU A 82 7.87 -16.33 25.90
C GLU A 82 7.33 -16.84 27.24
N ASP A 83 8.22 -16.93 28.22
CA ASP A 83 7.86 -17.35 29.58
C ASP A 83 6.89 -16.32 30.20
N GLY A 84 5.76 -16.82 30.72
CA GLY A 84 4.72 -15.97 31.32
C GLY A 84 3.81 -15.27 30.32
N SER A 85 3.75 -15.72 29.07
CA SER A 85 2.78 -15.20 28.10
C SER A 85 1.32 -15.38 28.58
N PRO A 86 0.44 -14.37 28.38
CA PRO A 86 -0.94 -14.43 28.85
C PRO A 86 -1.86 -15.29 27.96
N PHE A 87 -1.31 -15.91 26.91
CA PHE A 87 -2.08 -16.56 25.84
C PHE A 87 -2.21 -18.08 25.98
N GLY A 88 -1.95 -18.61 27.18
CA GLY A 88 -2.11 -20.02 27.51
C GLY A 88 -0.91 -20.90 27.11
N ASP A 89 -1.19 -22.15 26.76
CA ASP A 89 -0.13 -23.11 26.40
C ASP A 89 0.62 -22.70 25.12
N SER A 90 1.95 -22.76 25.19
CA SER A 90 2.83 -22.25 24.12
C SER A 90 2.61 -22.95 22.78
N SER A 91 2.35 -24.27 22.79
CA SER A 91 2.17 -25.04 21.55
C SER A 91 0.85 -24.69 20.85
N ILE A 92 -0.22 -24.53 21.64
CA ILE A 92 -1.55 -24.15 21.14
C ILE A 92 -1.52 -22.70 20.66
N CYS A 93 -0.99 -21.77 21.46
CA CYS A 93 -0.85 -20.36 21.10
C CYS A 93 -0.08 -20.21 19.79
N THR A 94 1.06 -20.90 19.65
CA THR A 94 1.88 -20.82 18.44
C THR A 94 1.12 -21.31 17.22
N SER A 95 0.39 -22.42 17.32
CA SER A 95 -0.39 -22.96 16.20
C SER A 95 -1.53 -22.02 15.80
N VAL A 96 -2.32 -21.54 16.76
CA VAL A 96 -3.46 -20.64 16.51
C VAL A 96 -2.99 -19.26 16.03
N GLY A 97 -1.97 -18.72 16.67
CA GLY A 97 -1.35 -17.45 16.31
C GLY A 97 -0.75 -17.46 14.91
N LEU A 98 -0.18 -18.58 14.46
CA LEU A 98 0.29 -18.74 13.10
C LEU A 98 -0.86 -18.68 12.08
N SER A 99 -2.02 -19.26 12.41
CA SER A 99 -3.22 -19.15 11.58
C SER A 99 -3.72 -17.70 11.49
N TYR A 100 -3.78 -16.97 12.61
CA TYR A 100 -4.16 -15.55 12.62
C TYR A 100 -3.20 -14.69 11.81
N ALA A 101 -1.89 -14.90 11.97
CA ALA A 101 -0.87 -14.17 11.23
C ALA A 101 -0.92 -14.47 9.73
N SER A 102 -1.11 -15.73 9.35
CA SER A 102 -1.22 -16.17 7.96
C SER A 102 -2.47 -15.63 7.27
N PHE A 103 -3.62 -15.61 7.98
CA PHE A 103 -4.84 -15.00 7.48
C PHE A 103 -4.70 -13.48 7.33
N SER A 104 -4.11 -12.81 8.32
CA SER A 104 -3.80 -11.37 8.26
C SER A 104 -2.88 -11.02 7.10
N MET A 105 -1.87 -11.86 6.84
CA MET A 105 -0.93 -11.69 5.74
C MET A 105 -1.64 -11.73 4.39
N ALA A 106 -2.53 -12.70 4.19
CA ALA A 106 -3.28 -12.84 2.95
C ALA A 106 -4.21 -11.65 2.68
N LEU A 107 -5.00 -11.27 3.69
CA LEU A 107 -5.90 -10.13 3.61
C LEU A 107 -5.11 -8.84 3.40
N GLY A 108 -4.04 -8.63 4.17
CA GLY A 108 -3.12 -7.51 3.99
C GLY A 108 -2.52 -7.47 2.59
N GLY A 109 -2.13 -8.63 2.05
CA GLY A 109 -1.66 -8.78 0.68
C GLY A 109 -2.69 -8.27 -0.34
N PHE A 110 -3.96 -8.67 -0.19
CA PHE A 110 -5.06 -8.19 -1.05
C PHE A 110 -5.17 -6.65 -1.03
N PHE A 111 -5.21 -6.04 0.15
CA PHE A 111 -5.28 -4.57 0.27
C PHE A 111 -4.02 -3.86 -0.25
N ILE A 112 -2.82 -4.44 -0.06
CA ILE A 112 -1.57 -3.89 -0.59
C ILE A 112 -1.59 -3.90 -2.12
N TRP A 113 -1.91 -5.05 -2.73
CA TRP A 113 -1.84 -5.20 -4.19
C TRP A 113 -2.98 -4.54 -4.95
N THR A 114 -4.07 -4.18 -4.28
CA THR A 114 -5.14 -3.35 -4.84
C THR A 114 -4.83 -1.87 -4.60
N TYR A 115 -4.96 -1.42 -3.35
CA TYR A 115 -4.87 -0.01 -2.99
C TYR A 115 -3.45 0.58 -3.11
N THR A 116 -2.45 -0.10 -2.55
CA THR A 116 -1.09 0.46 -2.50
C THR A 116 -0.42 0.43 -3.86
N PHE A 117 -0.60 -0.66 -4.59
CA PHE A 117 -0.15 -0.77 -5.97
C PHE A 117 -0.71 0.37 -6.84
N HIS A 118 -2.00 0.64 -6.71
CA HIS A 118 -2.64 1.75 -7.40
C HIS A 118 -1.99 3.11 -7.06
N LEU A 119 -1.77 3.39 -5.76
CA LEU A 119 -1.13 4.65 -5.32
C LEU A 119 0.28 4.85 -5.91
N ILE A 120 1.10 3.79 -5.93
CA ILE A 120 2.45 3.85 -6.48
C ILE A 120 2.41 3.98 -8.00
N ARG A 121 1.51 3.25 -8.68
CA ARG A 121 1.30 3.38 -10.14
C ARG A 121 0.92 4.80 -10.54
N THR A 122 -0.02 5.43 -9.83
CA THR A 122 -0.40 6.84 -10.06
C THR A 122 0.78 7.78 -9.80
N SER A 123 1.59 7.52 -8.78
CA SER A 123 2.78 8.30 -8.46
C SER A 123 3.83 8.24 -9.58
N ALA A 124 4.02 7.06 -10.18
CA ALA A 124 4.90 6.87 -11.34
C ALA A 124 4.40 7.64 -12.57
N ALA A 125 3.09 7.62 -12.83
CA ALA A 125 2.49 8.40 -13.91
C ALA A 125 2.71 9.91 -13.73
N LYS A 126 2.55 10.42 -12.50
CA LYS A 126 2.85 11.82 -12.17
C LYS A 126 4.33 12.17 -12.41
N LEU A 127 5.26 11.27 -12.06
CA LEU A 127 6.69 11.49 -12.31
C LEU A 127 7.00 11.58 -13.81
N LYS A 128 6.46 10.66 -14.62
CA LYS A 128 6.64 10.67 -16.08
C LYS A 128 6.09 11.95 -16.71
N ALA A 129 4.92 12.41 -16.27
CA ALA A 129 4.35 13.67 -16.74
C ALA A 129 5.24 14.88 -16.42
N LEU A 130 5.82 14.93 -15.21
CA LEU A 130 6.76 15.99 -14.83
C LEU A 130 8.05 15.96 -15.67
N GLN A 131 8.56 14.76 -15.98
CA GLN A 131 9.74 14.59 -16.84
C GLN A 131 9.48 15.08 -18.27
N ALA A 132 8.33 14.73 -18.85
CA ALA A 132 7.94 15.18 -20.19
C ALA A 132 7.86 16.72 -20.29
N VAL A 133 7.32 17.40 -19.28
CA VAL A 133 7.27 18.87 -19.25
C VAL A 133 8.68 19.49 -19.20
N VAL A 134 9.59 18.88 -18.44
CA VAL A 134 10.99 19.35 -18.35
C VAL A 134 11.75 19.12 -19.65
N GLU A 135 11.51 18.01 -20.36
CA GLU A 135 12.13 17.74 -21.66
C GLU A 135 11.66 18.72 -22.74
N VAL A 136 10.36 19.04 -22.79
CA VAL A 136 9.82 20.08 -23.70
C VAL A 136 10.44 21.45 -23.40
N SER A 137 10.65 21.80 -22.13
CA SER A 137 11.31 23.06 -21.75
C SER A 137 12.81 23.09 -22.03
N LYS A 138 13.47 21.94 -22.23
CA LYS A 138 14.91 21.82 -22.51
C LYS A 138 15.23 21.63 -23.99
N ALA A 139 14.22 21.43 -24.85
CA ALA A 139 14.41 21.42 -26.28
C ALA A 139 14.94 22.80 -26.73
N PRO A 140 16.06 22.88 -27.47
CA PRO A 140 16.50 24.14 -28.04
C PRO A 140 15.40 24.64 -28.97
N ASN A 141 15.06 25.93 -28.87
CA ASN A 141 14.10 26.53 -29.76
C ASN A 141 14.70 26.52 -31.17
N ASN A 142 14.31 25.54 -31.99
CA ASN A 142 14.72 25.43 -33.39
C ASN A 142 13.78 26.23 -34.31
N ASP A 143 13.17 27.30 -33.79
CA ASP A 143 12.49 28.29 -34.63
C ASP A 143 13.56 29.01 -35.45
N LEU A 144 13.70 28.56 -36.71
CA LEU A 144 14.53 29.20 -37.75
C LEU A 144 13.99 30.57 -38.20
N ASP A 145 12.92 31.07 -37.57
CA ASP A 145 12.31 32.38 -37.82
C ASP A 145 12.30 33.31 -36.59
N ALA A 146 13.25 33.14 -35.65
CA ALA A 146 13.57 34.21 -34.70
C ALA A 146 14.31 35.35 -35.42
N SER A 147 13.60 36.10 -36.26
CA SER A 147 14.11 37.33 -36.85
C SER A 147 14.55 38.27 -35.72
N GLN A 148 15.80 38.69 -35.85
CA GLN A 148 16.55 39.44 -34.87
C GLN A 148 16.18 40.92 -34.97
N GLU A 149 14.98 41.30 -34.52
CA GLU A 149 14.57 42.70 -34.44
C GLU A 149 14.26 43.05 -32.98
N THR A 150 15.33 43.38 -32.24
CA THR A 150 15.24 44.00 -30.91
C THR A 150 14.82 45.46 -31.11
N HIS A 151 13.52 45.73 -31.23
CA HIS A 151 12.99 47.10 -31.27
C HIS A 151 12.65 47.59 -29.86
N LEU A 152 13.66 47.67 -28.99
CA LEU A 152 13.61 48.48 -27.77
C LEU A 152 14.73 49.51 -27.86
N LEU A 153 14.32 50.78 -27.97
CA LEU A 153 15.10 52.03 -28.13
C LEU A 153 15.13 52.59 -29.56
N ILE A 154 14.00 53.14 -30.00
CA ILE A 154 14.02 54.38 -30.78
C ILE A 154 13.11 55.36 -30.05
N GLY A 155 13.73 56.33 -29.38
CA GLY A 155 13.04 57.50 -28.84
C GLY A 155 13.00 58.61 -29.89
N GLN A 156 11.86 59.27 -30.03
CA GLN A 156 11.68 60.72 -29.97
C GLN A 156 10.23 61.11 -30.35
N ASP A 157 9.54 61.70 -29.36
CA ASP A 157 8.65 62.86 -29.42
C ASP A 157 7.82 63.13 -30.71
N GLN A 158 6.49 62.99 -30.62
CA GLN A 158 5.52 64.09 -30.46
C GLN A 158 4.06 63.67 -30.78
N GLU A 159 3.19 63.95 -29.80
CA GLU A 159 1.80 64.43 -29.90
C GLU A 159 0.67 63.66 -30.64
N ASN A 160 -0.35 63.39 -29.81
CA ASN A 160 -1.80 63.57 -30.03
C ASN A 160 -2.71 62.36 -30.38
N VAL A 161 -3.45 61.96 -29.33
CA VAL A 161 -4.93 61.89 -29.27
C VAL A 161 -5.62 60.54 -29.56
N ALA A 162 -6.21 60.05 -28.45
CA ALA A 162 -7.54 59.45 -28.27
C ALA A 162 -7.86 57.98 -28.55
N ILE A 163 -8.11 57.28 -27.42
CA ILE A 163 -9.29 56.50 -27.02
C ILE A 163 -9.93 55.50 -28.03
N VAL A 164 -10.03 54.23 -27.58
CA VAL A 164 -11.27 53.43 -27.36
C VAL A 164 -11.08 51.96 -27.77
N VAL A 165 -11.37 51.11 -26.80
CA VAL A 165 -11.57 49.66 -26.82
C VAL A 165 -12.78 49.26 -27.67
N ALA A 166 -12.63 48.24 -28.54
CA ALA A 166 -13.48 47.04 -28.64
C ALA A 166 -13.63 46.51 -30.08
N SER A 167 -13.15 45.27 -30.27
CA SER A 167 -13.83 44.15 -30.94
C SER A 167 -14.55 44.38 -32.27
N SER A 168 -14.09 43.69 -33.33
CA SER A 168 -14.85 42.57 -33.95
C SER A 168 -14.13 41.94 -35.15
N LYS A 169 -14.10 40.59 -35.16
CA LYS A 169 -14.31 39.65 -36.31
C LYS A 169 -13.26 39.69 -37.45
N SER A 170 -12.82 38.61 -38.08
CA SER A 170 -13.25 37.21 -38.19
C SER A 170 -12.27 36.44 -39.10
N ALA A 171 -12.23 35.10 -38.95
CA ALA A 171 -11.90 34.08 -39.98
C ALA A 171 -10.44 34.08 -40.52
N GLU A 172 -9.73 32.96 -40.71
CA GLU A 172 -10.09 31.56 -40.95
C GLU A 172 -8.83 30.67 -40.74
N ASP A 173 -9.04 29.49 -40.13
CA ASP A 173 -8.38 28.18 -40.29
C ASP A 173 -6.84 28.06 -40.41
N THR A 174 -6.15 27.18 -39.66
CA THR A 174 -6.23 25.72 -39.83
C THR A 174 -5.44 24.97 -38.74
N GLU A 175 -6.08 23.94 -38.17
CA GLU A 175 -5.56 22.72 -37.51
C GLU A 175 -4.71 22.80 -36.21
N SER A 176 -5.38 22.50 -35.10
CA SER A 176 -4.81 21.70 -34.01
C SER A 176 -5.86 20.69 -33.54
N ARG A 177 -5.77 19.45 -34.05
CA ARG A 177 -6.56 18.31 -33.57
C ARG A 177 -6.12 17.94 -32.16
N ALA A 178 -6.73 18.56 -31.15
CA ALA A 178 -6.85 17.97 -29.82
C ALA A 178 -8.05 17.03 -29.85
N ILE A 179 -7.81 15.72 -29.78
CA ILE A 179 -8.85 14.72 -29.54
C ILE A 179 -9.28 14.89 -28.07
N VAL A 180 -10.17 15.84 -27.84
CA VAL A 180 -11.05 15.90 -26.67
C VAL A 180 -12.36 15.27 -27.13
N SER A 181 -12.59 14.03 -26.72
CA SER A 181 -13.90 13.41 -26.84
C SER A 181 -14.84 14.08 -25.83
N GLN A 182 -15.49 15.18 -26.24
CA GLN A 182 -16.74 15.62 -25.66
C GLN A 182 -17.88 14.84 -26.32
N GLU A 183 -18.40 13.83 -25.63
CA GLU A 183 -19.77 13.38 -25.87
C GLU A 183 -20.73 14.42 -25.27
N SER A 184 -21.56 14.98 -26.13
CA SER A 184 -22.67 15.86 -25.78
C SER A 184 -23.65 15.15 -24.85
N GLU A 185 -23.94 15.78 -23.71
CA GLU A 185 -25.10 15.49 -22.89
C GLU A 185 -26.40 15.80 -23.65
N HIS A 186 -27.22 14.78 -23.88
CA HIS A 186 -28.68 14.89 -23.74
C HIS A 186 -29.28 13.51 -23.47
N GLY A 187 -29.47 13.20 -22.18
CA GLY A 187 -30.14 11.98 -21.72
C GLY A 187 -30.04 11.80 -20.21
N LYS A 188 -30.99 12.37 -19.46
CA LYS A 188 -31.12 12.20 -18.01
C LYS A 188 -31.32 10.72 -17.64
N GLY A 189 -30.52 10.24 -16.67
CA GLY A 189 -30.86 9.10 -15.79
C GLY A 189 -29.94 7.88 -15.88
N ASN A 190 -29.19 7.61 -14.82
CA ASN A 190 -28.45 6.37 -14.50
C ASN A 190 -27.18 5.95 -15.26
N VAL A 191 -26.84 6.48 -16.45
CA VAL A 191 -25.70 5.95 -17.23
C VAL A 191 -24.32 6.32 -16.64
N SER A 192 -24.16 7.49 -16.02
CA SER A 192 -22.88 7.93 -15.41
C SER A 192 -22.40 7.05 -14.25
N SER A 193 -23.34 6.44 -13.50
CA SER A 193 -22.99 5.59 -12.36
C SER A 193 -22.57 4.19 -12.80
N TRP A 194 -23.20 3.64 -13.86
CA TRP A 194 -22.88 2.31 -14.38
C TRP A 194 -21.54 2.28 -15.12
N THR A 195 -21.20 3.31 -15.89
CA THR A 195 -19.89 3.39 -16.56
C THR A 195 -18.75 3.58 -15.57
N LYS A 196 -18.96 4.36 -14.50
CA LYS A 196 -18.02 4.46 -13.36
C LYS A 196 -17.90 3.15 -12.59
N LEU A 197 -19.01 2.45 -12.35
CA LEU A 197 -19.02 1.15 -11.69
C LEU A 197 -18.27 0.11 -12.53
N ILE A 198 -18.49 0.07 -13.84
CA ILE A 198 -17.82 -0.84 -14.79
C ILE A 198 -16.33 -0.52 -14.88
N GLY A 199 -15.95 0.75 -14.94
CA GLY A 199 -14.54 1.16 -14.91
C GLY A 199 -13.85 0.76 -13.60
N PHE A 200 -14.53 0.95 -12.46
CA PHE A 200 -14.06 0.49 -11.15
C PHE A 200 -13.97 -1.04 -11.07
N LEU A 201 -14.95 -1.77 -11.62
CA LEU A 201 -14.96 -3.24 -11.64
C LEU A 201 -13.85 -3.80 -12.52
N HIS A 202 -13.60 -3.18 -13.68
CA HIS A 202 -12.54 -3.58 -14.58
C HIS A 202 -11.16 -3.34 -13.96
N GLN A 203 -11.02 -2.22 -13.25
CA GLN A 203 -9.80 -1.91 -12.50
C GLN A 203 -9.57 -2.88 -11.34
N ILE A 204 -10.62 -3.24 -10.59
CA ILE A 204 -10.56 -4.31 -9.58
C ILE A 204 -10.19 -5.65 -10.22
N LEU A 205 -10.70 -5.96 -11.41
CA LEU A 205 -10.44 -7.22 -12.10
C LEU A 205 -8.97 -7.32 -12.54
N GLU A 206 -8.40 -6.26 -13.10
CA GLU A 206 -6.96 -6.21 -13.41
C GLU A 206 -6.09 -6.32 -12.14
N GLU A 207 -6.52 -5.71 -11.03
CA GLU A 207 -5.83 -5.80 -9.74
C GLU A 207 -5.99 -7.20 -9.09
N LEU A 208 -7.11 -7.90 -9.35
CA LEU A 208 -7.35 -9.29 -8.91
C LEU A 208 -6.43 -10.28 -9.63
N LEU A 209 -6.01 -9.95 -10.85
CA LEU A 209 -5.07 -10.73 -11.67
C LEU A 209 -3.61 -10.55 -11.22
N ALA A 210 -3.33 -9.69 -10.24
CA ALA A 210 -2.01 -9.62 -9.64
C ALA A 210 -1.61 -11.02 -9.10
N PRO A 211 -0.41 -11.54 -9.43
CA PRO A 211 -0.02 -12.90 -9.07
C PRO A 211 -0.19 -13.27 -7.58
N PRO A 212 0.12 -12.37 -6.61
CA PRO A 212 -0.10 -12.66 -5.19
C PRO A 212 -1.57 -12.76 -4.81
N THR A 213 -2.44 -11.96 -5.43
CA THR A 213 -3.89 -11.98 -5.21
C THR A 213 -4.50 -13.28 -5.73
N LEU A 214 -4.12 -13.68 -6.95
CA LEU A 214 -4.56 -14.95 -7.53
C LEU A 214 -4.11 -16.14 -6.67
N ALA A 215 -2.86 -16.13 -6.21
CA ALA A 215 -2.34 -17.18 -5.34
C ALA A 215 -3.03 -17.21 -3.97
N ALA A 216 -3.43 -16.05 -3.42
CA ALA A 216 -4.22 -15.98 -2.20
C ALA A 216 -5.63 -16.57 -2.41
N ILE A 217 -6.30 -16.24 -3.52
CA ILE A 217 -7.61 -16.81 -3.87
C ILE A 217 -7.52 -18.33 -4.02
N LEU A 218 -6.52 -18.83 -4.74
CA LEU A 218 -6.28 -20.26 -4.88
C LEU A 218 -5.96 -20.91 -3.53
N GLY A 219 -5.10 -20.30 -2.72
CA GLY A 219 -4.76 -20.81 -1.38
C GLY A 219 -5.98 -20.91 -0.48
N PHE A 220 -6.88 -19.93 -0.56
CA PHE A 220 -8.16 -19.94 0.13
C PHE A 220 -9.07 -21.07 -0.34
N ILE A 221 -9.24 -21.25 -1.65
CA ILE A 221 -10.09 -22.32 -2.20
C ILE A 221 -9.59 -23.70 -1.76
N PHE A 222 -8.27 -23.91 -1.79
CA PHE A 222 -7.64 -25.15 -1.34
C PHE A 222 -7.72 -25.35 0.17
N GLY A 223 -7.59 -24.29 0.98
CA GLY A 223 -7.71 -24.37 2.44
C GLY A 223 -9.14 -24.59 2.93
N ALA A 224 -10.11 -23.89 2.33
CA ALA A 224 -11.52 -23.96 2.69
C ALA A 224 -12.20 -25.27 2.28
N THR A 225 -11.75 -25.88 1.17
CA THR A 225 -12.35 -27.12 0.66
C THR A 225 -11.56 -28.33 1.16
N THR A 226 -12.12 -29.09 2.11
CA THR A 226 -11.48 -30.27 2.72
C THR A 226 -10.98 -31.30 1.71
N PHE A 227 -11.72 -31.52 0.62
CA PHE A 227 -11.31 -32.41 -0.46
C PHE A 227 -10.04 -31.93 -1.17
N LEU A 228 -9.96 -30.66 -1.56
CA LEU A 228 -8.76 -30.08 -2.20
C LEU A 228 -7.59 -30.04 -1.22
N ARG A 229 -7.84 -29.68 0.04
CA ARG A 229 -6.83 -29.67 1.10
C ARG A 229 -6.16 -31.03 1.24
N ASN A 230 -6.94 -32.10 1.37
CA ASN A 230 -6.42 -33.45 1.53
C ASN A 230 -5.66 -33.97 0.29
N LEU A 231 -5.89 -33.38 -0.88
CA LEU A 231 -5.18 -33.74 -2.11
C LEU A 231 -3.72 -33.24 -2.11
N ILE A 232 -3.45 -32.11 -1.45
CA ILE A 232 -2.14 -31.44 -1.43
C ILE A 232 -1.45 -31.44 -0.06
N ILE A 233 -2.21 -31.55 1.03
CA ILE A 233 -1.74 -31.46 2.42
C ILE A 233 -2.05 -32.77 3.15
N GLY A 234 -1.00 -33.41 3.67
CA GLY A 234 -1.07 -34.66 4.40
C GLY A 234 0.11 -35.58 4.07
N SER A 235 0.42 -36.55 4.95
CA SER A 235 1.50 -37.52 4.69
C SER A 235 1.20 -38.41 3.49
N GLU A 236 -0.07 -38.77 3.27
CA GLU A 236 -0.53 -39.62 2.15
C GLU A 236 -1.10 -38.83 0.96
N ALA A 237 -0.89 -37.51 0.90
CA ALA A 237 -1.47 -36.67 -0.14
C ALA A 237 -0.79 -36.92 -1.52
N PRO A 238 -1.55 -37.20 -2.59
CA PRO A 238 -0.96 -37.55 -3.90
C PRO A 238 -0.22 -36.38 -4.57
N LEU A 239 -0.61 -35.13 -4.29
CA LEU A 239 0.04 -33.93 -4.85
C LEU A 239 0.96 -33.23 -3.84
N ARG A 240 1.42 -33.94 -2.80
CA ARG A 240 2.29 -33.38 -1.74
C ARG A 240 3.53 -32.68 -2.30
N VAL A 241 4.13 -33.22 -3.36
CA VAL A 241 5.33 -32.66 -4.02
C VAL A 241 5.11 -31.21 -4.47
N ILE A 242 3.91 -30.88 -4.99
CA ILE A 242 3.58 -29.52 -5.42
C ILE A 242 3.53 -28.59 -4.22
N GLN A 243 2.83 -28.99 -3.15
CA GLN A 243 2.72 -28.19 -1.94
C GLN A 243 4.07 -28.00 -1.24
N ASP A 244 4.88 -29.05 -1.12
CA ASP A 244 6.20 -28.98 -0.50
C ASP A 244 7.13 -28.05 -1.29
N SER A 245 7.07 -28.08 -2.62
CA SER A 245 7.83 -27.16 -3.49
C SER A 245 7.37 -25.71 -3.31
N ILE A 246 6.06 -25.45 -3.31
CA ILE A 246 5.51 -24.11 -3.10
C ILE A 246 5.84 -23.61 -1.69
N LYS A 247 5.77 -24.48 -0.68
CA LYS A 247 6.15 -24.15 0.70
C LYS A 247 7.64 -23.82 0.80
N LEU A 248 8.52 -24.56 0.14
CA LEU A 248 9.96 -24.27 0.12
C LEU A 248 10.24 -22.88 -0.45
N LEU A 249 9.59 -22.52 -1.57
CA LEU A 249 9.64 -21.17 -2.15
C LEU A 249 9.05 -20.11 -1.20
N GLY A 250 7.93 -20.43 -0.54
CA GLY A 250 7.26 -19.56 0.42
C GLY A 250 8.13 -19.26 1.63
N ASP A 251 8.68 -20.29 2.28
CA ASP A 251 9.54 -20.17 3.46
C ASP A 251 10.81 -19.35 3.13
N GLY A 252 11.36 -19.48 1.90
CA GLY A 252 12.46 -18.65 1.41
C GLY A 252 12.11 -17.18 1.15
N THR A 253 10.82 -16.81 1.12
CA THR A 253 10.36 -15.44 0.81
C THR A 253 10.71 -14.46 1.92
N ILE A 254 10.50 -14.85 3.18
CA ILE A 254 10.77 -14.00 4.34
C ILE A 254 12.25 -13.56 4.39
N PRO A 255 13.25 -14.46 4.35
CA PRO A 255 14.66 -14.06 4.36
C PRO A 255 15.06 -13.31 3.09
N CYS A 256 14.57 -13.69 1.90
CA CYS A 256 14.89 -12.97 0.67
C CYS A 256 14.37 -11.52 0.67
N ILE A 257 13.12 -11.29 1.07
CA ILE A 257 12.57 -9.92 1.17
C ILE A 257 13.32 -9.12 2.23
N THR A 258 13.72 -9.75 3.34
CA THR A 258 14.51 -9.08 4.39
C THR A 258 15.90 -8.68 3.89
N LEU A 259 16.56 -9.52 3.09
CA LEU A 259 17.83 -9.18 2.45
C LEU A 259 17.66 -8.06 1.41
N ILE A 260 16.60 -8.10 0.60
CA ILE A 260 16.27 -7.03 -0.35
C ILE A 260 16.04 -5.72 0.40
N LEU A 261 15.29 -5.75 1.51
CA LEU A 261 15.12 -4.60 2.38
C LEU A 261 16.49 -4.08 2.83
N GLY A 262 17.34 -4.93 3.41
CA GLY A 262 18.69 -4.56 3.85
C GLY A 262 19.55 -3.94 2.74
N GLY A 263 19.49 -4.50 1.53
CA GLY A 263 20.17 -3.95 0.34
C GLY A 263 19.64 -2.56 -0.04
N ASN A 264 18.31 -2.39 -0.08
CA ASN A 264 17.67 -1.12 -0.40
C ASN A 264 17.99 -0.03 0.64
N LEU A 265 18.12 -0.40 1.92
CA LEU A 265 18.49 0.54 2.99
C LEU A 265 19.86 1.21 2.78
N THR A 266 20.76 0.61 1.99
CA THR A 266 22.07 1.21 1.69
C THR A 266 21.95 2.52 0.91
N GLU A 267 20.91 2.67 0.08
CA GLU A 267 20.61 3.92 -0.61
C GLU A 267 20.08 4.98 0.36
N GLY A 268 19.32 4.56 1.37
CA GLY A 268 18.79 5.46 2.40
C GLY A 268 19.84 6.07 3.32
N LEU A 269 21.03 5.46 3.39
CA LEU A 269 22.20 6.01 4.10
C LEU A 269 22.91 7.12 3.30
N ARG A 270 22.70 7.18 1.98
CA ARG A 270 23.21 8.25 1.12
C ARG A 270 22.24 9.44 1.17
N ALA A 271 22.76 10.65 0.95
CA ALA A 271 22.10 11.93 1.23
C ALA A 271 20.57 11.95 0.94
N SER A 272 19.78 12.26 1.96
CA SER A 272 18.31 12.22 1.92
C SER A 272 17.71 13.23 0.94
N LYS A 273 17.07 12.74 -0.14
CA LYS A 273 16.24 13.57 -1.03
C LYS A 273 14.84 13.89 -0.46
N ILE A 274 14.47 13.27 0.66
CA ILE A 274 13.19 13.50 1.35
C ILE A 274 13.36 14.47 2.53
N LYS A 275 12.37 15.35 2.74
CA LYS A 275 12.37 16.27 3.89
C LYS A 275 12.25 15.46 5.19
N SER A 276 13.12 15.70 6.17
CA SER A 276 13.12 14.98 7.46
C SER A 276 11.79 15.06 8.19
N TRP A 277 11.06 16.17 8.05
CA TRP A 277 9.71 16.33 8.60
C TRP A 277 8.70 15.29 8.10
N ILE A 278 8.86 14.79 6.87
CA ILE A 278 7.99 13.72 6.34
C ILE A 278 8.27 12.41 7.08
N VAL A 279 9.55 12.09 7.31
CA VAL A 279 9.96 10.89 8.06
C VAL A 279 9.39 10.93 9.47
N VAL A 280 9.57 12.05 10.18
CA VAL A 280 9.01 12.26 11.53
C VAL A 280 7.49 12.13 11.52
N GLY A 281 6.82 12.74 10.54
CA GLY A 281 5.37 12.66 10.40
C GLY A 281 4.86 11.22 10.21
N VAL A 282 5.52 10.44 9.34
CA VAL A 282 5.17 9.03 9.11
C VAL A 282 5.37 8.20 10.39
N ILE A 283 6.47 8.43 11.12
CA ILE A 283 6.75 7.77 12.41
C ILE A 283 5.65 8.09 13.43
N CYS A 284 5.26 9.36 13.56
CA CYS A 284 4.19 9.76 14.47
C CYS A 284 2.85 9.12 14.10
N VAL A 285 2.50 9.11 12.81
CA VAL A 285 1.27 8.46 12.33
C VAL A 285 1.29 6.96 12.66
N ARG A 286 2.39 6.27 12.37
CA ARG A 286 2.52 4.81 12.51
C ARG A 286 2.65 4.30 13.93
N TYR A 287 3.38 5.00 14.79
CA TYR A 287 3.75 4.47 16.10
C TYR A 287 3.11 5.20 17.27
N ILE A 288 2.32 6.25 17.01
CA ILE A 288 1.59 6.98 18.06
C ILE A 288 0.10 6.99 17.75
N ILE A 289 -0.28 7.56 16.59
CA ILE A 289 -1.70 7.80 16.28
C ILE A 289 -2.42 6.50 15.91
N LEU A 290 -1.90 5.73 14.96
CA LEU A 290 -2.51 4.48 14.50
C LEU A 290 -2.69 3.45 15.63
N PRO A 291 -1.69 3.17 16.48
CA PRO A 291 -1.85 2.22 17.59
C PRO A 291 -2.89 2.66 18.62
N ALA A 292 -2.94 3.96 18.93
CA ALA A 292 -3.93 4.50 19.86
C ALA A 292 -5.36 4.33 19.31
N ILE A 293 -5.56 4.59 18.02
CA ILE A 293 -6.85 4.37 17.36
C ILE A 293 -7.17 2.87 17.28
N GLY A 294 -6.20 2.04 16.92
CA GLY A 294 -6.35 0.58 16.83
C GLY A 294 -6.79 -0.04 18.15
N MET A 295 -6.16 0.38 19.26
CA MET A 295 -6.58 -0.03 20.60
C MET A 295 -8.05 0.32 20.88
N TRP A 296 -8.48 1.53 20.51
CA TRP A 296 -9.86 1.98 20.70
C TRP A 296 -10.84 1.19 19.84
N VAL A 297 -10.51 0.96 18.55
CA VAL A 297 -11.31 0.19 17.60
C VAL A 297 -11.51 -1.25 18.09
N VAL A 298 -10.43 -1.92 18.48
CA VAL A 298 -10.50 -3.32 18.92
C VAL A 298 -11.26 -3.44 20.25
N LYS A 299 -11.01 -2.57 21.23
CA LYS A 299 -11.78 -2.56 22.49
C LYS A 299 -13.26 -2.30 22.25
N ALA A 300 -13.61 -1.35 21.41
CA ALA A 300 -15.00 -1.06 21.07
C ALA A 300 -15.67 -2.27 20.41
N ALA A 301 -15.01 -2.92 19.45
CA ALA A 301 -15.52 -4.14 18.81
C ALA A 301 -15.70 -5.30 19.81
N GLY A 302 -14.79 -5.44 20.78
CA GLY A 302 -14.91 -6.40 21.87
C GLY A 302 -16.14 -6.13 22.75
N HIS A 303 -16.36 -4.88 23.16
CA HIS A 303 -17.54 -4.50 23.95
C HIS A 303 -18.87 -4.67 23.21
N LEU A 304 -18.87 -4.54 21.88
CA LEU A 304 -20.03 -4.77 21.03
C LEU A 304 -20.29 -6.26 20.73
N GLY A 305 -19.41 -7.16 21.17
CA GLY A 305 -19.54 -8.61 20.95
C GLY A 305 -19.19 -9.05 19.53
N PHE A 306 -18.43 -8.25 18.77
CA PHE A 306 -17.98 -8.60 17.41
C PHE A 306 -16.73 -9.48 17.39
N LEU A 307 -16.03 -9.59 18.52
CA LEU A 307 -14.78 -10.34 18.63
C LEU A 307 -15.00 -11.66 19.39
N PRO A 308 -14.35 -12.77 18.96
CA PRO A 308 -14.21 -13.98 19.78
C PRO A 308 -13.58 -13.67 21.14
N SER A 309 -13.83 -14.51 22.14
CA SER A 309 -13.28 -14.34 23.50
C SER A 309 -11.77 -14.63 23.61
N ASP A 310 -11.11 -15.04 22.53
CA ASP A 310 -9.69 -15.37 22.54
C ASP A 310 -8.81 -14.09 22.68
N PRO A 311 -8.04 -13.94 23.78
CA PRO A 311 -7.16 -12.79 23.97
C PRO A 311 -6.05 -12.71 22.90
N LEU A 312 -5.61 -13.84 22.33
CA LEU A 312 -4.61 -13.84 21.27
C LEU A 312 -5.16 -13.19 20.00
N PHE A 313 -6.44 -13.44 19.68
CA PHE A 313 -7.10 -12.78 18.55
C PHE A 313 -7.15 -11.26 18.74
N HIS A 314 -7.51 -10.79 19.94
CA HIS A 314 -7.54 -9.35 20.26
C HIS A 314 -6.14 -8.72 20.15
N TYR A 315 -5.13 -9.44 20.64
CA TYR A 315 -3.73 -9.03 20.52
C TYR A 315 -3.31 -8.87 19.06
N VAL A 316 -3.62 -9.87 18.22
CA VAL A 316 -3.30 -9.82 16.78
C VAL A 316 -4.01 -8.65 16.11
N LEU A 317 -5.28 -8.37 16.41
CA LEU A 317 -5.98 -7.22 15.81
C LEU A 317 -5.38 -5.88 16.23
N MET A 318 -4.90 -5.73 17.47
CA MET A 318 -4.25 -4.51 17.93
C MET A 318 -2.86 -4.32 17.31
N ILE A 319 -2.04 -5.38 17.27
CA ILE A 319 -0.67 -5.29 16.72
C ILE A 319 -0.67 -4.98 15.22
N GLN A 320 -1.73 -5.29 14.47
CA GLN A 320 -1.89 -4.89 13.06
C GLN A 320 -1.73 -3.37 12.84
N TYR A 321 -2.06 -2.53 13.83
CA TYR A 321 -1.92 -1.06 13.76
C TYR A 321 -0.51 -0.54 14.08
N THR A 322 0.37 -1.36 14.65
CA THR A 322 1.71 -0.95 15.11
C THR A 322 2.82 -1.39 14.17
N LEU A 323 2.50 -2.18 13.14
CA LEU A 323 3.51 -2.73 12.25
C LEU A 323 4.15 -1.63 11.38
N PRO A 324 5.47 -1.73 11.11
CA PRO A 324 6.13 -0.83 10.17
C PRO A 324 5.53 -0.97 8.76
N PRO A 325 5.84 -0.04 7.86
CA PRO A 325 5.35 -0.06 6.48
C PRO A 325 5.65 -1.38 5.76
N ALA A 326 4.71 -1.85 4.95
CA ALA A 326 4.85 -3.10 4.20
C ALA A 326 6.04 -3.07 3.23
N MET A 327 6.91 -4.09 3.31
CA MET A 327 8.09 -4.17 2.45
C MET A 327 7.77 -4.22 0.95
N ASN A 328 6.58 -4.73 0.59
CA ASN A 328 6.10 -4.76 -0.80
C ASN A 328 6.00 -3.37 -1.45
N ILE A 329 5.88 -2.28 -0.66
CA ILE A 329 5.94 -0.91 -1.19
C ILE A 329 7.28 -0.66 -1.89
N GLY A 330 8.39 -1.12 -1.30
CA GLY A 330 9.73 -1.01 -1.89
C GLY A 330 9.82 -1.72 -3.24
N THR A 331 9.28 -2.94 -3.33
CA THR A 331 9.21 -3.69 -4.60
C THR A 331 8.38 -2.95 -5.65
N MET A 332 7.27 -2.32 -5.27
CA MET A 332 6.45 -1.52 -6.19
C MET A 332 7.19 -0.27 -6.68
N THR A 333 7.92 0.42 -5.79
CA THR A 333 8.72 1.60 -6.17
C THR A 333 9.85 1.25 -7.15
N GLN A 334 10.45 0.07 -6.98
CA GLN A 334 11.44 -0.48 -7.92
C GLN A 334 10.79 -0.86 -9.25
N LEU A 335 9.67 -1.58 -9.22
CA LEU A 335 8.95 -2.02 -10.42
C LEU A 335 8.54 -0.84 -11.31
N PHE A 336 8.07 0.26 -10.70
CA PHE A 336 7.63 1.45 -11.44
C PHE A 336 8.71 2.51 -11.61
N ASN A 337 9.92 2.27 -11.12
CA ASN A 337 11.03 3.24 -11.12
C ASN A 337 10.65 4.62 -10.54
N VAL A 338 9.97 4.65 -9.39
CA VAL A 338 9.52 5.89 -8.73
C VAL A 338 9.83 5.88 -7.25
N GLY A 339 10.48 6.94 -6.74
CA GLY A 339 10.64 7.16 -5.30
C GLY A 339 11.45 6.09 -4.55
N GLN A 340 12.37 5.39 -5.22
CA GLN A 340 13.14 4.27 -4.64
C GLN A 340 14.00 4.73 -3.46
N GLU A 341 14.82 5.76 -3.66
CA GLU A 341 15.69 6.33 -2.62
C GLU A 341 14.86 6.85 -1.45
N GLU A 342 13.77 7.57 -1.72
CA GLU A 342 12.88 8.12 -0.70
C GLU A 342 12.16 7.02 0.10
N CYS A 343 11.77 5.92 -0.56
CA CYS A 343 11.20 4.74 0.10
C CYS A 343 12.23 4.08 1.00
N SER A 344 13.48 3.95 0.56
CA SER A 344 14.58 3.39 1.34
C SER A 344 14.87 4.21 2.60
N VAL A 345 14.86 5.55 2.52
CA VAL A 345 15.01 6.42 3.70
C VAL A 345 13.84 6.24 4.67
N LEU A 346 12.60 6.20 4.17
CA LEU A 346 11.42 5.98 5.02
C LEU A 346 11.49 4.62 5.71
N PHE A 347 11.88 3.57 4.99
CA PHE A 347 12.05 2.24 5.56
C PHE A 347 13.14 2.19 6.61
N LEU A 348 14.30 2.82 6.37
CA LEU A 348 15.41 2.85 7.34
C LEU A 348 14.93 3.35 8.71
N TRP A 349 14.32 4.53 8.73
CA TRP A 349 13.90 5.17 9.97
C TRP A 349 12.69 4.50 10.59
N THR A 350 11.69 4.11 9.79
CA THR A 350 10.50 3.45 10.33
C THR A 350 10.83 2.09 10.92
N TYR A 351 11.68 1.27 10.29
CA TYR A 351 12.07 -0.04 10.85
C TYR A 351 13.02 0.09 12.04
N LEU A 352 13.89 1.10 12.07
CA LEU A 352 14.71 1.38 13.25
C LEU A 352 13.85 1.73 14.47
N VAL A 353 12.85 2.61 14.31
CA VAL A 353 11.93 2.97 15.39
C VAL A 353 10.97 1.82 15.71
N ALA A 354 10.62 0.98 14.74
CA ALA A 354 9.75 -0.19 14.95
C ALA A 354 10.28 -1.11 16.04
N ALA A 355 11.61 -1.31 16.11
CA ALA A 355 12.22 -2.16 17.13
C ALA A 355 11.84 -1.73 18.56
N LEU A 356 11.80 -0.42 18.83
CA LEU A 356 11.41 0.11 20.14
C LEU A 356 9.89 0.20 20.29
N ALA A 357 9.21 0.68 19.25
CA ALA A 357 7.76 0.91 19.27
C ALA A 357 6.97 -0.40 19.39
N LEU A 358 7.37 -1.44 18.66
CA LEU A 358 6.70 -2.74 18.73
C LEU A 358 6.84 -3.37 20.10
N THR A 359 8.02 -3.30 20.72
CA THR A 359 8.19 -3.79 22.11
C THR A 359 7.27 -3.03 23.06
N ALA A 360 7.28 -1.69 23.04
CA ALA A 360 6.46 -0.88 23.92
C ALA A 360 4.96 -1.16 23.75
N TRP A 361 4.45 -1.17 22.51
CA TRP A 361 3.04 -1.44 22.25
C TRP A 361 2.65 -2.88 22.54
N SER A 362 3.51 -3.86 22.25
CA SER A 362 3.25 -5.26 22.60
C SER A 362 3.11 -5.43 24.11
N THR A 363 3.98 -4.81 24.91
CA THR A 363 3.88 -4.81 26.38
C THR A 363 2.57 -4.16 26.85
N ILE A 364 2.18 -3.01 26.27
CA ILE A 364 0.92 -2.34 26.62
C ILE A 364 -0.29 -3.24 26.28
N PHE A 365 -0.29 -3.86 25.10
CA PHE A 365 -1.39 -4.72 24.67
C PHE A 365 -1.49 -5.99 25.52
N MET A 366 -0.37 -6.63 25.85
CA MET A 366 -0.37 -7.78 26.76
C MET A 366 -0.86 -7.38 28.15
N TRP A 367 -0.44 -6.23 28.69
CA TRP A 367 -0.93 -5.74 29.98
C TRP A 367 -2.44 -5.44 29.99
N ILE A 368 -3.00 -5.01 28.86
CA ILE A 368 -4.44 -4.75 28.71
C ILE A 368 -5.25 -6.06 28.63
N LEU A 369 -4.65 -7.12 28.10
CA LEU A 369 -5.31 -8.41 27.85
C LEU A 369 -5.07 -9.46 28.94
N SER A 370 -4.11 -9.20 29.83
CA SER A 370 -3.89 -9.97 31.07
C SER A 370 -4.92 -9.56 32.12
#